data_AF-A0A351JLX2-F1
#
_entry.id   AF-A0A351JLX2-F1
#
_cell.length_a   1.000
_cell.length_b   1.000
_cell.length_c   1.000
_cell.angle_alpha   90.00
_cell.angle_beta   90.00
_cell.angle_gamma   90.00
#
_symmetry.space_group_name_H-M   'P 1'
#
loop_
_entity.id
_entity.type
_entity.pdbx_description
1 polymer ?
#
loop_
_entity_poly.entity_id
_entity_poly.type
_entity_poly.pdbx_seq_one_letter_code
_entity_poly.pdbx_strand_id
1 'polypeptide(L)'
;MPETGAERLAGIPAEERVLLLPHCLRPSQTCPGRPSREGFRCPDDCQEDCPIRTLGTEARRLRYKGVCVAPGGALALRYVQSTLPRAVVAIACAKELSEGAEAVGDLAEPRPVVVVLPLSRDGCVDTAVNLEDALRLLRAGADTCPTSNGRVTEVGALDLLGARP
;
A
#
# COMPACT_ATOMS: atom_id res chain seq x y z
N MET A 1 -9.79 -13.30 20.98
CA MET A 1 -8.85 -12.17 20.75
C MET A 1 -9.19 -11.64 19.36
N PRO A 2 -9.73 -10.42 19.20
CA PRO A 2 -9.97 -9.90 17.86
C PRO A 2 -8.61 -9.69 17.19
N GLU A 3 -8.38 -10.33 16.04
CA GLU A 3 -7.19 -10.10 15.22
C GLU A 3 -7.12 -8.62 14.85
N THR A 4 -5.98 -8.00 15.12
CA THR A 4 -5.73 -6.59 14.80
C THR A 4 -5.78 -6.41 13.29
N GLY A 5 -6.20 -5.24 12.78
CA GLY A 5 -6.25 -4.98 11.33
C GLY A 5 -4.92 -5.29 10.61
N ALA A 6 -3.79 -5.06 11.27
CA ALA A 6 -2.46 -5.38 10.77
C ALA A 6 -2.18 -6.89 10.60
N GLU A 7 -2.72 -7.75 11.47
CA GLU A 7 -2.58 -9.22 11.36
C GLU A 7 -3.37 -9.73 10.14
N ARG A 8 -4.59 -9.23 9.95
CA ARG A 8 -5.41 -9.54 8.76
C ARG A 8 -4.75 -9.07 7.47
N LEU A 9 -4.10 -7.91 7.49
CA LEU A 9 -3.34 -7.40 6.35
C LEU A 9 -2.15 -8.29 5.99
N ALA A 10 -1.42 -8.78 7.00
CA ALA A 10 -0.26 -9.64 6.81
C ALA A 10 -0.62 -10.94 6.06
N GLY A 11 -1.84 -11.46 6.23
CA GLY A 11 -2.33 -12.64 5.49
C GLY A 11 -2.74 -12.39 4.03
N ILE A 12 -2.73 -11.15 3.54
CA ILE A 12 -3.16 -10.79 2.17
C ILE A 12 -1.92 -10.43 1.35
N PRO A 13 -1.64 -11.03 0.18
CA PRO A 13 -0.50 -10.66 -0.67
C PRO A 13 -0.46 -9.17 -1.02
N ALA A 14 0.74 -8.58 -1.07
CA ALA A 14 0.91 -7.15 -1.36
C ALA A 14 0.27 -6.72 -2.70
N GLU A 15 0.33 -7.58 -3.71
CA GLU A 15 -0.28 -7.41 -5.03
C GLU A 15 -1.81 -7.35 -5.04
N GLU A 16 -2.45 -7.67 -3.92
CA GLU A 16 -3.91 -7.55 -3.74
C GLU A 16 -4.28 -6.35 -2.85
N ARG A 17 -3.30 -5.53 -2.47
CA ARG A 17 -3.46 -4.35 -1.61
C ARG A 17 -3.38 -3.07 -2.42
N VAL A 18 -4.11 -2.05 -1.98
CA VAL A 18 -3.90 -0.66 -2.44
C VAL A 18 -3.48 0.23 -1.29
N LEU A 19 -2.70 1.26 -1.62
CA LEU A 19 -2.30 2.31 -0.70
C LEU A 19 -3.07 3.61 -1.02
N LEU A 20 -3.72 4.18 -0.01
CA LEU A 20 -4.36 5.48 -0.08
C LEU A 20 -3.56 6.48 0.77
N LEU A 21 -3.17 7.58 0.15
CA LEU A 21 -2.42 8.67 0.77
C LEU A 21 -3.23 9.97 0.69
N PRO A 22 -3.19 10.86 1.70
CA PRO A 22 -3.85 12.15 1.62
C PRO A 22 -2.93 13.14 0.89
N HIS A 23 -3.50 13.95 0.01
CA HIS A 23 -2.74 14.97 -0.72
C HIS A 23 -2.07 16.01 0.19
N CYS A 24 -2.59 16.18 1.42
CA CYS A 24 -2.09 17.11 2.43
C CYS A 24 -0.67 16.77 2.93
N LEU A 25 -0.18 15.53 2.71
CA LEU A 25 1.20 15.13 3.01
C LEU A 25 2.24 15.76 2.06
N ARG A 26 1.80 16.39 0.97
CA ARG A 26 2.71 17.05 0.04
C ARG A 26 3.31 18.31 0.68
N PRO A 27 4.57 18.65 0.38
CA PRO A 27 5.11 19.95 0.75
C PRO A 27 4.43 21.03 -0.09
N SER A 28 3.64 21.89 0.55
CA SER A 28 2.71 22.81 -0.11
C SER A 28 3.38 23.83 -1.01
N GLN A 29 4.60 24.25 -0.67
CA GLN A 29 5.34 25.30 -1.37
C GLN A 29 6.15 24.78 -2.57
N THR A 30 6.65 23.54 -2.49
CA THR A 30 7.61 22.99 -3.46
C THR A 30 7.01 21.89 -4.33
N CYS A 31 5.88 21.29 -3.94
CA CYS A 31 5.35 20.13 -4.65
C CYS A 31 4.98 20.47 -6.12
N PRO A 32 5.60 19.80 -7.10
CA PRO A 32 5.28 20.00 -8.52
C PRO A 32 3.99 19.25 -8.94
N GLY A 33 3.38 18.50 -8.03
CA GLY A 33 2.18 17.72 -8.29
C GLY A 33 0.99 18.57 -8.72
N ARG A 34 0.07 17.94 -9.46
CA ARG A 34 -1.13 18.59 -9.98
C ARG A 34 -2.37 17.77 -9.65
N PRO A 35 -3.50 18.42 -9.34
CA PRO A 35 -4.76 17.73 -9.23
C PRO A 35 -5.16 17.17 -10.61
N SER A 36 -5.71 15.97 -10.62
CA SER A 36 -6.30 15.34 -11.80
C SER A 36 -7.66 14.74 -11.44
N ARG A 37 -8.44 14.35 -12.46
CA ARG A 37 -9.73 13.68 -12.23
C ARG A 37 -9.59 12.37 -11.48
N GLU A 38 -8.44 11.69 -11.60
CA GLU A 38 -8.17 10.37 -11.02
C GLU A 38 -7.47 10.44 -9.67
N GLY A 39 -7.04 11.63 -9.24
CA GLY A 39 -6.32 11.84 -7.98
C GLY A 39 -5.29 12.95 -8.10
N PHE A 40 -4.54 13.20 -7.04
CA PHE A 40 -3.38 14.07 -7.09
C PHE A 40 -2.22 13.31 -7.77
N ARG A 41 -1.69 13.85 -8.87
CA ARG A 41 -0.65 13.18 -9.67
C ARG A 41 0.71 13.84 -9.41
N CYS A 42 1.66 13.05 -8.92
CA CYS A 42 3.07 13.43 -8.91
C CYS A 42 3.65 13.28 -10.32
N PRO A 43 4.51 14.20 -10.79
CA PRO A 43 5.31 14.00 -12.00
C PRO A 43 6.20 12.77 -11.87
N ASP A 44 6.45 12.08 -12.98
CA ASP A 44 7.30 10.87 -12.98
C ASP A 44 8.76 11.20 -12.62
N ASP A 45 9.21 12.40 -12.94
CA ASP A 45 10.53 12.98 -12.66
C ASP A 45 10.59 13.78 -11.34
N CYS A 46 9.63 13.56 -10.43
CA CYS A 46 9.59 14.25 -9.14
C CYS A 46 10.81 13.90 -8.27
N GLN A 47 11.62 14.92 -7.99
CA GLN A 47 12.84 14.83 -7.16
C GLN A 47 12.61 15.26 -5.71
N GLU A 48 11.41 15.73 -5.37
CA GLU A 48 11.08 16.17 -4.02
C GLU A 48 11.13 14.99 -3.04
N ASP A 49 11.94 15.10 -1.98
CA ASP A 49 11.93 14.15 -0.89
C ASP A 49 10.72 14.43 0.01
N CYS A 50 9.65 13.65 -0.18
CA CYS A 50 8.42 13.82 0.56
C CYS A 50 7.78 12.48 0.95
N PRO A 51 6.95 12.46 2.01
CA PRO A 51 6.32 11.22 2.49
C PRO A 51 5.54 10.46 1.41
N ILE A 52 4.86 11.18 0.52
CA ILE A 52 4.11 10.58 -0.59
C ILE A 52 5.04 9.79 -1.53
N ARG A 53 6.19 10.35 -1.87
CA ARG A 53 7.18 9.71 -2.75
C ARG A 53 7.78 8.49 -2.08
N THR A 54 8.16 8.59 -0.80
CA THR A 54 8.76 7.50 -0.03
C THR A 54 7.81 6.31 0.08
N LEU A 55 6.57 6.55 0.52
CA LEU A 55 5.56 5.50 0.69
C LEU A 55 5.08 4.94 -0.65
N GLY A 56 4.90 5.79 -1.65
CA GLY A 56 4.52 5.35 -3.00
C GLY A 56 5.61 4.51 -3.67
N THR A 57 6.88 4.87 -3.51
CA THR A 57 8.01 4.08 -4.01
C THR A 57 8.07 2.71 -3.34
N GLU A 58 7.89 2.67 -2.01
CA GLU A 58 7.90 1.40 -1.29
C GLU A 58 6.72 0.50 -1.70
N ALA A 59 5.50 1.04 -1.80
CA ALA A 59 4.34 0.28 -2.25
C ALA A 59 4.54 -0.29 -3.66
N ARG A 60 5.12 0.48 -4.59
CA ARG A 60 5.49 -0.01 -5.94
C ARG A 60 6.56 -1.10 -5.88
N ARG A 61 7.58 -0.96 -5.02
CA ARG A 61 8.61 -1.98 -4.80
C ARG A 61 8.01 -3.29 -4.30
N LEU A 62 6.99 -3.20 -3.44
CA LEU A 62 6.22 -4.33 -2.91
C LEU A 62 5.16 -4.86 -3.89
N ARG A 63 5.05 -4.28 -5.09
CA ARG A 63 4.07 -4.62 -6.14
C ARG A 63 2.62 -4.44 -5.70
N TYR A 64 2.33 -3.44 -4.89
CA TYR A 64 0.94 -3.07 -4.57
C TYR A 64 0.12 -2.92 -5.84
N LYS A 65 -1.14 -3.36 -5.79
CA LYS A 65 -2.10 -3.26 -6.91
C LYS A 65 -2.24 -1.81 -7.39
N GLY A 66 -2.07 -0.86 -6.47
CA GLY A 66 -2.13 0.55 -6.79
C GLY A 66 -1.83 1.47 -5.63
N VAL A 67 -1.47 2.71 -5.98
CA VAL A 67 -1.25 3.82 -5.04
C VAL A 67 -2.10 5.00 -5.51
N CYS A 68 -2.95 5.53 -4.64
CA CYS A 68 -3.77 6.70 -4.91
C CYS A 68 -3.49 7.80 -3.90
N VAL A 69 -3.17 8.99 -4.40
CA VAL A 69 -3.07 10.21 -3.58
C VAL A 69 -4.39 10.95 -3.72
N ALA A 70 -5.23 10.90 -2.68
CA ALA A 70 -6.58 11.40 -2.74
C ALA A 70 -6.69 12.83 -2.17
N PRO A 71 -7.35 13.75 -2.90
CA PRO A 71 -7.74 15.05 -2.37
C PRO A 71 -8.80 14.99 -1.25
N GLY A 72 -9.56 13.89 -1.20
CA GLY A 72 -10.59 13.63 -0.21
C GLY A 72 -11.29 12.28 -0.42
N GLY A 73 -12.20 11.93 0.50
CA GLY A 73 -12.79 10.59 0.62
C GLY A 73 -13.53 10.07 -0.62
N ALA A 74 -14.27 10.91 -1.34
CA ALA A 74 -15.02 10.47 -2.52
C ALA A 74 -14.11 9.91 -3.64
N LEU A 75 -12.93 10.50 -3.81
CA LEU A 75 -11.97 10.02 -4.81
C LEU A 75 -11.30 8.73 -4.35
N ALA A 76 -10.98 8.63 -3.07
CA ALA A 76 -10.47 7.42 -2.45
C ALA A 76 -11.44 6.24 -2.59
N LEU A 77 -12.73 6.46 -2.31
CA LEU A 77 -13.77 5.45 -2.45
C LEU A 77 -13.92 4.97 -3.89
N ARG A 78 -13.99 5.89 -4.84
CA ARG A 78 -14.04 5.55 -6.27
C ARG A 78 -12.84 4.72 -6.71
N TYR A 79 -11.65 5.04 -6.20
CA TYR A 79 -10.44 4.28 -6.49
C TYR A 79 -10.52 2.85 -5.95
N VAL A 80 -11.02 2.66 -4.72
CA VAL A 80 -11.24 1.33 -4.13
C VAL A 80 -12.27 0.54 -4.95
N GLN A 81 -13.37 1.17 -5.35
CA GLN A 81 -14.42 0.54 -6.16
C GLN A 81 -13.92 0.15 -7.56
N SER A 82 -13.04 0.93 -8.18
CA SER A 82 -12.50 0.59 -9.51
C SER A 82 -11.38 -0.44 -9.46
N THR A 83 -10.60 -0.47 -8.38
CA THR A 83 -9.48 -1.41 -8.25
C THR A 83 -9.87 -2.74 -7.62
N LEU A 84 -10.98 -2.82 -6.87
CA LEU A 84 -11.45 -4.01 -6.16
C LEU A 84 -10.30 -4.75 -5.44
N PRO A 85 -9.64 -4.10 -4.46
CA PRO A 85 -8.56 -4.71 -3.70
C PRO A 85 -9.11 -5.67 -2.64
N ARG A 86 -8.27 -6.61 -2.16
CA ARG A 86 -8.59 -7.39 -0.96
C ARG A 86 -8.25 -6.65 0.32
N ALA A 87 -7.31 -5.70 0.26
CA ALA A 87 -6.99 -4.84 1.38
C ALA A 87 -6.68 -3.40 0.97
N VAL A 88 -7.00 -2.47 1.86
CA VAL A 88 -6.73 -1.04 1.75
C VAL A 88 -5.86 -0.65 2.93
N VAL A 89 -4.67 -0.10 2.64
CA VAL A 89 -3.87 0.62 3.64
C VAL A 89 -4.15 2.11 3.45
N ALA A 90 -4.80 2.75 4.42
CA ALA A 90 -5.20 4.15 4.33
C ALA A 90 -4.43 4.99 5.35
N ILE A 91 -3.79 6.05 4.87
CA ILE A 91 -3.21 7.10 5.71
C ILE A 91 -4.09 8.34 5.55
N ALA A 92 -4.69 8.84 6.62
CA ALA A 92 -5.51 10.05 6.58
C ALA A 92 -5.70 10.65 7.98
N CYS A 93 -6.34 11.83 8.05
CA CYS A 93 -6.76 12.40 9.33
C CYS A 93 -7.94 11.60 9.93
N ALA A 94 -8.17 11.71 11.24
CA ALA A 94 -9.20 10.94 11.93
C ALA A 94 -10.61 11.08 11.29
N LYS A 95 -10.95 12.29 10.82
CA LYS A 95 -12.23 12.55 10.15
C LYS A 95 -12.39 11.73 8.87
N GLU A 96 -11.41 11.81 7.96
CA GLU A 96 -11.45 11.08 6.69
C GLU A 96 -11.42 9.57 6.89
N LEU A 97 -10.72 9.09 7.93
CA LEU A 97 -10.71 7.66 8.28
C LEU A 97 -12.09 7.17 8.71
N SER A 98 -12.80 7.94 9.54
CA SER A 98 -14.15 7.59 9.99
C SER A 98 -15.13 7.54 8.82
N GLU A 99 -15.14 8.59 7.99
CA GLU A 99 -16.01 8.67 6.81
C GLU A 99 -15.67 7.57 5.77
N GLY A 100 -14.38 7.29 5.58
CA GLY A 100 -13.92 6.25 4.66
C GLY A 100 -14.27 4.83 5.12
N ALA A 101 -14.20 4.56 6.44
CA ALA A 101 -14.55 3.26 6.99
C ALA A 101 -16.05 2.96 6.85
N GLU A 102 -16.91 3.96 7.09
CA GLU A 102 -18.36 3.86 6.86
C GLU A 102 -18.65 3.58 5.38
N ALA A 103 -18.06 4.37 4.47
CA ALA A 103 -18.28 4.21 3.04
C ALA A 103 -17.81 2.86 2.48
N VAL A 104 -16.73 2.29 3.03
CA VAL A 104 -16.29 0.93 2.68
C VAL A 104 -17.20 -0.13 3.30
N GLY A 105 -17.74 0.13 4.51
CA GLY A 105 -18.70 -0.72 5.18
C GLY A 105 -20.00 -0.92 4.39
N ASP A 106 -20.41 0.10 3.64
CA ASP A 106 -21.59 0.12 2.77
C ASP A 106 -21.37 -0.54 1.40
N LEU A 107 -20.14 -0.96 1.07
CA LEU A 107 -19.87 -1.69 -0.16
C LEU A 107 -20.46 -3.10 -0.11
N ALA A 108 -20.94 -3.59 -1.25
CA ALA A 108 -21.36 -4.97 -1.41
C ALA A 108 -20.18 -5.94 -1.18
N GLU A 109 -20.46 -7.11 -0.62
CA GLU A 109 -19.46 -8.15 -0.38
C GLU A 109 -18.85 -8.69 -1.68
N PRO A 110 -17.55 -9.07 -1.71
CA PRO A 110 -16.62 -9.10 -0.58
C PRO A 110 -15.99 -7.73 -0.27
N ARG A 111 -16.02 -7.32 1.01
CA ARG A 111 -15.40 -6.07 1.45
C ARG A 111 -13.89 -6.20 1.67
N PRO A 112 -13.09 -5.18 1.31
CA PRO A 112 -11.65 -5.19 1.59
C PRO A 112 -11.37 -5.08 3.08
N VAL A 113 -10.26 -5.67 3.52
CA VAL A 113 -9.68 -5.38 4.84
C VAL A 113 -9.13 -3.96 4.82
N VAL A 114 -9.68 -3.07 5.63
CA VAL A 114 -9.17 -1.70 5.77
C VAL A 114 -8.27 -1.62 7.00
N VAL A 115 -7.02 -1.20 6.80
CA VAL A 115 -6.12 -0.84 7.88
C VAL A 115 -5.79 0.63 7.77
N VAL A 116 -6.01 1.34 8.86
CA VAL A 116 -5.84 2.78 8.94
C VAL A 116 -4.59 3.11 9.74
N LEU A 117 -3.83 4.07 9.25
CA LEU A 117 -2.73 4.69 9.99
C LEU A 117 -3.03 6.19 10.09
N PRO A 118 -3.24 6.74 11.29
CA PRO A 118 -3.48 8.17 11.45
C PRO A 118 -2.22 8.96 11.11
N LEU A 119 -2.43 10.21 10.68
CA LEU A 119 -1.36 11.18 10.57
C LEU A 119 -0.79 11.48 11.97
N SER A 120 0.53 11.72 12.06
CA SER A 120 1.18 12.18 13.30
C SER A 120 0.95 13.68 13.54
N ARG A 121 0.65 14.43 12.47
CA ARG A 121 0.19 15.82 12.53
C ARG A 121 -0.93 16.02 11.52
N ASP A 122 -2.13 16.30 12.03
CA ASP A 122 -3.32 16.61 11.25
C ASP A 122 -3.32 18.07 10.75
N GLY A 123 -4.14 18.31 9.72
CA GLY A 123 -4.30 19.61 9.07
C GLY A 123 -4.73 19.47 7.62
N CYS A 124 -4.99 20.60 6.96
CA CYS A 124 -5.34 20.64 5.54
C CYS A 124 -4.11 20.81 4.63
N VAL A 125 -2.95 21.16 5.19
CA VAL A 125 -1.73 21.49 4.46
C VAL A 125 -0.52 21.07 5.29
N ASP A 126 0.52 20.55 4.64
CA ASP A 126 1.79 20.15 5.26
C ASP A 126 1.59 19.21 6.45
N THR A 127 0.76 18.18 6.29
CA THR A 127 0.56 17.17 7.34
C THR A 127 1.78 16.28 7.50
N ALA A 128 1.85 15.52 8.59
CA ALA A 128 2.94 14.59 8.84
C ALA A 128 2.42 13.19 9.17
N VAL A 129 3.21 12.18 8.83
CA VAL A 129 3.00 10.78 9.22
C VAL A 129 4.30 10.24 9.78
N ASN A 130 4.22 9.32 10.74
CA ASN A 130 5.40 8.56 11.13
C ASN A 130 5.77 7.60 10.00
N LEU A 131 6.84 7.93 9.27
CA LEU A 131 7.32 7.12 8.14
C LEU A 131 7.75 5.72 8.57
N GLU A 132 8.31 5.55 9.77
CA GLU A 132 8.73 4.24 10.26
C GLU A 132 7.52 3.32 10.42
N ASP A 133 6.47 3.80 11.07
CA ASP A 133 5.24 3.04 11.28
C ASP A 133 4.52 2.74 9.96
N ALA A 134 4.48 3.71 9.05
CA ALA A 134 3.90 3.53 7.72
C ALA A 134 4.66 2.47 6.92
N LEU A 135 6.00 2.53 6.88
CA LEU A 135 6.82 1.53 6.18
C LEU A 135 6.70 0.15 6.81
N ARG A 136 6.67 0.06 8.14
CA ARG A 136 6.43 -1.20 8.87
C ARG A 136 5.08 -1.81 8.47
N LEU A 137 4.03 -0.99 8.41
CA LEU A 137 2.71 -1.44 8.01
C LEU A 137 2.65 -1.91 6.55
N LEU A 138 3.26 -1.17 5.62
CA LEU A 138 3.32 -1.56 4.20
C LEU A 138 4.02 -2.93 4.01
N ARG A 139 5.07 -3.17 4.79
CA ARG A 139 5.86 -4.42 4.74
C ARG A 139 5.22 -5.59 5.49
N ALA A 140 4.14 -5.38 6.23
CA ALA A 140 3.50 -6.44 7.01
C ALA A 140 3.12 -7.64 6.11
N GLY A 141 3.65 -8.83 6.42
CA GLY A 141 3.40 -10.05 5.64
C GLY A 141 3.98 -10.05 4.21
N ALA A 142 4.79 -9.06 3.83
CA ALA A 142 5.46 -9.05 2.54
C ALA A 142 6.62 -10.05 2.47
N ASP A 143 7.19 -10.43 3.63
CA ASP A 143 8.25 -11.43 3.75
C ASP A 143 7.73 -12.87 3.63
N THR A 144 6.43 -13.08 3.81
CA THR A 144 5.75 -14.35 3.59
C THR A 144 5.22 -14.43 2.16
N CYS A 145 6.10 -14.32 1.18
CA CYS A 145 5.76 -14.76 -0.17
C CYS A 145 5.95 -16.29 -0.21
N PRO A 146 4.89 -17.10 -0.35
CA PRO A 146 5.08 -18.47 -0.80
C PRO A 146 5.54 -18.37 -2.25
N THR A 147 6.85 -18.50 -2.48
CA THR A 147 7.35 -18.90 -3.80
C THR A 147 6.56 -20.14 -4.20
N SER A 148 5.82 -20.00 -5.29
CA SER A 148 5.01 -21.05 -5.89
C SER A 148 5.80 -22.36 -5.98
N ASN A 149 5.11 -23.42 -5.62
CA ASN A 149 5.49 -24.81 -5.81
C ASN A 149 6.07 -25.03 -7.24
N GLY A 150 7.38 -25.25 -7.33
CA GLY A 150 8.10 -25.34 -8.61
C GLY A 150 9.45 -26.04 -8.45
N ARG A 151 9.41 -27.36 -8.25
CA ARG A 151 10.51 -28.34 -8.39
C ARG A 151 11.91 -27.84 -8.01
N VAL A 152 12.28 -28.05 -6.75
CA VAL A 152 13.67 -28.45 -6.48
C VAL A 152 13.81 -29.84 -7.08
N THR A 153 14.32 -29.92 -8.30
CA THR A 153 14.91 -31.17 -8.75
C THR A 153 16.21 -31.26 -7.96
N GLU A 154 16.25 -32.20 -7.02
CA GLU A 154 17.51 -32.74 -6.52
C GLU A 154 18.31 -33.14 -7.77
N VAL A 155 19.31 -32.33 -8.13
CA VAL A 155 20.37 -32.82 -9.00
C VAL A 155 21.10 -33.84 -8.17
N GLY A 156 20.77 -35.10 -8.44
CA GLY A 156 21.30 -36.25 -7.76
C GLY A 156 22.81 -36.15 -7.65
N ALA A 157 23.28 -36.28 -6.41
CA ALA A 157 24.58 -36.85 -6.16
C ALA A 157 24.56 -38.28 -6.70
N LEU A 158 25.08 -38.48 -7.92
CA LEU A 158 25.43 -39.81 -8.39
C LEU A 158 26.58 -39.76 -9.41
N ASP A 159 27.71 -40.29 -8.95
CA ASP A 159 28.74 -41.03 -9.69
C ASP A 159 29.54 -40.34 -10.79
N LEU A 160 30.74 -39.88 -10.41
CA LEU A 160 31.91 -39.91 -11.28
C LEU A 160 33.07 -40.63 -10.58
N LEU A 161 32.92 -41.94 -10.46
CA LEU A 161 34.01 -42.90 -10.28
C LEU A 161 34.05 -43.82 -11.51
N GLY A 162 35.04 -43.61 -12.38
CA GLY A 162 35.80 -44.70 -13.00
C GLY A 162 35.38 -45.28 -14.36
N ALA A 163 36.39 -45.28 -15.25
CA ALA A 163 36.71 -46.29 -16.29
C ALA A 163 35.95 -46.19 -17.64
N ARG A 164 36.60 -45.85 -18.77
CA ARG A 164 37.54 -46.63 -19.66
C ARG A 164 36.87 -46.77 -21.05
N PRO A 165 37.55 -47.19 -22.14
CA PRO A 165 38.87 -47.82 -22.29
C PRO A 165 40.02 -46.90 -22.67
#